data_AF-A0A2M7T2L9-F1
#
_entry.id   AF-A0A2M7T2L9-F1
#
_cell.length_a   1.000
_cell.length_b   1.000
_cell.length_c   1.000
_cell.angle_alpha   90.00
_cell.angle_beta   90.00
_cell.angle_gamma   90.00
#
_symmetry.space_group_name_H-M   'P 1'
#
loop_
_entity.id
_entity.type
_entity.pdbx_description
1 polymer ?
#
loop_
_entity_poly.entity_id
_entity_poly.type
_entity_poly.pdbx_seq_one_letter_code
_entity_poly.pdbx_strand_id
1 'polypeptide(L)'
;MTKVEIKKNAHLKNVSADHQKTLFFEKIVDMANPKRMNRFTVGKPTQYVRPSILGAITILFIIVMYQYFKSANDTENTLEHKFSRLEKLNNQSFKSLDYYANIKATKISVSGVSNIYGALNIADSHLKDVNVYGPLTAQNAYFQDANIYGFAILSTTRFRDLEVYGQLSANKLVIESDIFVASTVNLDHAQINRMECAGADINLHNSIVKKITVSGEDAKNPVINLTNSQVDLVKFDGMEGEVILYGDLSSVQEVKGGTITRKNISVLKKS
;
A
#
# COMPACT_ATOMS: atom_id res chain seq x y z
N MET A 1 -15.74 -45.99 -4.88
CA MET A 1 -15.83 -44.59 -4.42
C MET A 1 -14.41 -44.09 -4.18
N THR A 2 -13.86 -43.44 -5.21
CA THR A 2 -12.45 -43.07 -5.32
C THR A 2 -12.28 -41.63 -4.83
N LYS A 3 -11.48 -41.43 -3.78
CA LYS A 3 -11.12 -40.10 -3.27
C LYS A 3 -10.19 -39.42 -4.27
N VAL A 4 -10.61 -38.27 -4.78
CA VAL A 4 -9.78 -37.37 -5.59
C VAL A 4 -8.91 -36.55 -4.64
N GLU A 5 -7.61 -36.77 -4.74
CA GLU A 5 -6.56 -36.02 -4.03
C GLU A 5 -6.14 -34.84 -4.91
N ILE A 6 -6.46 -33.61 -4.51
CA ILE A 6 -5.98 -32.41 -5.20
C ILE A 6 -4.74 -31.90 -4.47
N LYS A 7 -3.57 -32.29 -4.98
CA LYS A 7 -2.29 -31.63 -4.70
C LYS A 7 -2.29 -30.25 -5.34
N LYS A 8 -2.28 -29.18 -4.54
CA LYS A 8 -1.91 -27.84 -5.03
C LYS A 8 -0.42 -27.63 -4.80
N ASN A 9 0.34 -27.84 -5.86
CA ASN A 9 1.74 -27.43 -5.94
C ASN A 9 1.84 -25.90 -5.90
N ALA A 10 2.64 -25.43 -4.96
CA ALA A 10 3.27 -24.12 -5.00
C ALA A 10 4.24 -24.09 -6.20
N HIS A 11 4.05 -23.13 -7.11
CA HIS A 11 5.10 -22.55 -7.93
C HIS A 11 4.53 -21.35 -8.71
N LEU A 12 5.35 -20.30 -8.79
CA LEU A 12 5.24 -19.11 -9.66
C LEU A 12 4.40 -17.94 -9.13
N LYS A 13 5.09 -16.96 -8.53
CA LYS A 13 5.27 -15.61 -9.13
C LYS A 13 6.30 -14.78 -8.34
N ASN A 14 7.57 -15.15 -8.48
CA ASN A 14 8.64 -14.16 -8.51
C ASN A 14 8.73 -13.69 -9.97
N VAL A 15 8.16 -12.53 -10.27
CA VAL A 15 8.50 -11.78 -11.49
C VAL A 15 8.89 -10.40 -11.01
N SER A 16 10.20 -10.16 -11.06
CA SER A 16 10.83 -8.95 -10.57
C SER A 16 10.39 -7.73 -11.36
N ALA A 17 10.35 -6.60 -10.66
CA ALA A 17 10.03 -5.28 -11.19
C ALA A 17 11.05 -4.74 -12.23
N ASP A 18 12.06 -5.52 -12.59
CA ASP A 18 13.07 -5.16 -13.60
C ASP A 18 12.71 -5.55 -15.04
N HIS A 19 11.70 -6.40 -15.26
CA HIS A 19 11.31 -6.83 -16.62
C HIS A 19 10.30 -5.91 -17.33
N GLN A 20 9.78 -4.87 -16.67
CA GLN A 20 8.86 -3.92 -17.30
C GLN A 20 9.53 -2.63 -17.80
N LYS A 21 10.77 -2.34 -17.40
CA LYS A 21 11.51 -1.15 -17.86
C LYS A 21 12.32 -1.38 -19.15
N THR A 22 12.69 -2.62 -19.45
CA THR A 22 13.54 -2.96 -20.62
C THR A 22 12.75 -3.04 -21.93
N LEU A 23 11.48 -3.44 -21.90
CA LEU A 23 10.67 -3.62 -23.12
C LEU A 23 10.20 -2.32 -23.79
N PHE A 24 10.21 -1.20 -23.08
CA PHE A 24 9.79 0.11 -23.62
C PHE A 24 10.94 0.97 -24.16
N PHE A 25 12.17 0.77 -23.69
CA PHE A 25 13.32 1.58 -24.13
C PHE A 25 14.15 0.94 -25.25
N GLU A 26 14.22 -0.39 -25.37
CA GLU A 26 14.96 -1.03 -26.48
C GLU A 26 14.31 -0.79 -27.86
N LYS A 27 12.97 -0.69 -27.93
CA LYS A 27 12.26 -0.45 -29.20
C LYS A 27 12.42 0.96 -29.77
N ILE A 28 12.76 1.95 -28.94
CA ILE A 28 12.94 3.33 -29.38
C ILE A 28 14.40 3.58 -29.81
N VAL A 29 15.37 2.87 -29.22
CA VAL A 29 16.79 2.99 -29.57
C VAL A 29 17.14 2.23 -30.86
N ASP A 30 16.47 1.10 -31.14
CA ASP A 30 16.67 0.35 -32.39
C ASP A 30 16.11 1.04 -33.64
N MET A 31 15.21 2.02 -33.49
CA MET A 31 14.72 2.84 -34.61
C MET A 31 15.63 4.04 -34.95
N ALA A 32 16.63 4.33 -34.12
CA ALA A 32 17.50 5.50 -34.26
C ALA A 32 18.93 5.19 -34.74
N ASN A 33 19.22 3.95 -35.16
CA ASN A 33 20.58 3.55 -35.56
C ASN A 33 20.74 3.48 -37.10
N PRO A 34 21.37 4.48 -37.75
CA PRO A 34 21.42 4.60 -39.21
C PRO A 34 22.41 3.65 -39.92
N LYS A 35 22.95 2.63 -39.22
CA LYS A 35 24.01 1.75 -39.77
C LYS A 35 23.55 0.35 -40.20
N ARG A 36 22.24 0.06 -40.24
CA ARG A 36 21.69 -1.24 -40.71
C ARG A 36 20.66 -1.12 -41.83
N MET A 37 20.89 -0.25 -42.80
CA MET A 37 20.22 -0.34 -44.11
C MET A 37 21.27 -0.40 -45.22
N ASN A 38 21.78 -1.60 -45.47
CA ASN A 38 22.44 -1.92 -46.72
C ASN A 38 22.11 -3.36 -47.10
N ARG A 39 21.04 -3.50 -47.88
CA ARG A 39 20.81 -4.53 -48.91
C ARG A 39 19.36 -4.42 -49.38
N PHE A 40 19.11 -3.48 -50.29
CA PHE A 40 18.10 -3.64 -51.34
C PHE A 40 18.53 -2.78 -52.54
N THR A 41 19.13 -3.42 -53.52
CA THR A 41 19.31 -2.92 -54.88
C THR A 41 17.95 -2.93 -55.57
N VAL A 42 17.35 -1.77 -55.82
CA VAL A 42 16.27 -1.58 -56.83
C VAL A 42 16.37 -0.15 -57.39
N GLY A 43 16.13 -0.02 -58.68
CA GLY A 43 16.43 1.14 -59.52
C GLY A 43 15.75 2.46 -59.14
N LYS A 44 16.29 3.53 -59.72
CA LYS A 44 15.65 4.86 -59.79
C LYS A 44 14.24 4.71 -60.37
N PRO A 45 13.25 5.37 -59.76
CA PRO A 45 12.65 6.51 -60.46
C PRO A 45 12.50 7.70 -59.51
N THR A 46 13.08 8.84 -59.88
CA THR A 46 12.73 10.13 -59.30
C THR A 46 11.29 10.48 -59.72
N GLN A 47 10.31 10.04 -58.94
CA GLN A 47 8.96 10.58 -59.03
C GLN A 47 8.96 11.92 -58.28
N TYR A 48 8.97 13.01 -59.05
CA TYR A 48 8.66 14.34 -58.55
C TYR A 48 7.26 14.30 -57.92
N VAL A 49 7.17 14.30 -56.59
CA VAL A 49 5.92 14.59 -55.90
C VAL A 49 5.57 16.03 -56.26
N ARG A 50 4.50 16.22 -57.03
CA ARG A 50 4.05 17.57 -57.43
C ARG A 50 3.85 18.40 -56.15
N PRO A 51 4.28 19.68 -56.10
CA PRO A 51 4.17 20.54 -54.91
C PRO A 51 2.75 20.59 -54.32
N SER A 52 1.72 20.40 -55.16
CA SER A 52 0.32 20.32 -54.74
C SER A 52 -0.01 19.09 -53.88
N ILE A 53 0.64 17.95 -54.12
CA ILE A 53 0.46 16.72 -53.31
C ILE A 53 1.15 16.89 -51.95
N LEU A 54 2.34 17.51 -51.94
CA LEU A 54 3.05 17.79 -50.70
C LEU A 54 2.25 18.78 -49.82
N GLY A 55 1.64 19.82 -50.42
CA GLY A 55 0.75 20.74 -49.73
C GLY A 55 -0.48 20.06 -49.11
N ALA A 56 -1.11 19.13 -49.83
CA ALA A 56 -2.25 18.37 -49.32
C ALA A 56 -1.88 17.47 -48.13
N ILE A 57 -0.72 16.81 -48.19
CA ILE A 57 -0.21 15.96 -47.09
C ILE A 57 0.05 16.82 -45.84
N THR A 58 0.67 17.98 -45.99
CA THR A 58 0.95 18.89 -44.86
C THR A 58 -0.33 19.39 -44.19
N ILE A 59 -1.35 19.77 -44.98
CA ILE A 59 -2.65 20.20 -44.43
C ILE A 59 -3.33 19.05 -43.68
N LEU A 60 -3.31 17.83 -44.23
CA LEU A 60 -3.87 16.65 -43.57
C LEU A 60 -3.15 16.37 -42.24
N PHE A 61 -1.83 16.49 -42.22
CA PHE A 61 -1.01 16.30 -41.02
C PHE A 61 -1.32 17.35 -39.94
N ILE A 62 -1.52 18.62 -40.33
CA ILE A 62 -1.93 19.69 -39.42
C ILE A 62 -3.33 19.41 -38.84
N ILE A 63 -4.29 18.93 -39.66
CA ILE A 63 -5.64 18.59 -39.18
C ILE A 63 -5.60 17.44 -38.17
N VAL A 64 -4.83 16.39 -38.47
CA VAL A 64 -4.67 15.24 -37.56
C VAL A 64 -3.99 15.66 -36.26
N MET A 65 -2.92 16.45 -36.33
CA MET A 65 -2.26 17.01 -35.14
C MET A 65 -3.20 17.91 -34.33
N TYR A 66 -3.97 18.77 -34.99
CA TYR A 66 -4.94 19.63 -34.32
C TYR A 66 -6.04 18.81 -33.62
N GLN A 67 -6.55 17.74 -34.24
CA GLN A 67 -7.52 16.86 -33.59
C GLN A 67 -6.90 16.07 -32.42
N TYR A 68 -5.65 15.63 -32.55
CA TYR A 68 -4.92 14.97 -31.46
C TYR A 68 -4.71 15.91 -30.27
N PHE A 69 -4.26 17.14 -30.51
CA PHE A 69 -4.07 18.15 -29.45
C PHE A 69 -5.40 18.61 -28.84
N LYS A 70 -6.46 18.75 -29.65
CA LYS A 70 -7.80 19.06 -29.15
C LYS A 70 -8.33 17.94 -28.26
N SER A 71 -8.18 16.68 -28.68
CA SER A 71 -8.54 15.52 -27.86
C SER A 71 -7.71 15.42 -26.59
N ALA A 72 -6.42 15.78 -26.63
CA ALA A 72 -5.54 15.79 -25.46
C ALA A 72 -5.99 16.85 -24.43
N ASN A 73 -6.33 18.06 -24.88
CA ASN A 73 -6.88 19.12 -24.02
C ASN A 73 -8.27 18.77 -23.45
N ASP A 74 -9.10 18.03 -24.18
CA ASP A 74 -10.39 17.53 -23.66
C ASP A 74 -10.18 16.48 -22.55
N THR A 75 -9.10 15.67 -22.62
CA THR A 75 -8.69 14.77 -21.52
C THR A 75 -8.17 15.53 -20.29
N GLU A 76 -7.49 16.65 -20.48
CA GLU A 76 -6.94 17.46 -19.38
C GLU A 76 -8.07 18.22 -18.64
N ASN A 77 -9.02 18.80 -19.38
CA ASN A 77 -10.24 19.41 -18.82
C ASN A 77 -11.16 18.39 -18.11
N THR A 78 -11.18 17.12 -18.54
CA THR A 78 -11.97 16.08 -17.86
C THR A 78 -11.31 15.55 -16.59
N LEU A 79 -9.99 15.68 -16.44
CA LEU A 79 -9.28 15.39 -15.19
C LEU A 79 -9.53 16.50 -14.16
N GLU A 80 -9.37 17.78 -14.53
CA GLU A 80 -9.66 18.91 -13.64
C GLU A 80 -11.13 18.93 -13.14
N HIS A 81 -12.09 18.56 -13.99
CA HIS A 81 -13.50 18.42 -13.58
C HIS A 81 -13.77 17.23 -12.64
N LYS A 82 -12.88 16.22 -12.56
CA LYS A 82 -12.98 15.13 -11.55
C LYS A 82 -12.43 15.55 -10.20
N PHE A 83 -11.47 16.48 -10.16
CA PHE A 83 -10.85 16.97 -8.92
C PHE A 83 -11.71 18.00 -8.17
N SER A 84 -12.58 18.75 -8.85
CA SER A 84 -13.51 19.72 -8.21
C SER A 84 -14.71 19.08 -7.48
N ARG A 85 -14.86 17.75 -7.49
CA ARG A 85 -15.94 17.03 -6.78
C ARG A 85 -15.59 16.61 -5.34
N LEU A 86 -14.50 17.10 -4.77
CA LEU A 86 -14.09 16.80 -3.38
C LEU A 86 -15.17 17.14 -2.34
N GLU A 87 -16.09 18.07 -2.62
CA GLU A 87 -17.23 18.38 -1.73
C GLU A 87 -18.31 17.28 -1.66
N LYS A 88 -18.28 16.27 -2.54
CA LYS A 88 -19.38 15.30 -2.70
C LYS A 88 -19.06 13.87 -2.27
N LEU A 89 -18.09 13.62 -1.39
CA LEU A 89 -17.92 12.24 -0.88
C LEU A 89 -18.73 11.98 0.39
N ASN A 90 -18.99 13.00 1.20
CA ASN A 90 -19.64 12.84 2.49
C ASN A 90 -21.06 12.25 2.39
N ASN A 91 -21.41 11.36 3.32
CA ASN A 91 -22.73 10.74 3.44
C ASN A 91 -23.17 9.97 2.19
N GLN A 92 -22.23 9.29 1.53
CA GLN A 92 -22.52 8.55 0.30
C GLN A 92 -22.09 7.10 0.39
N SER A 93 -22.77 6.28 -0.42
CA SER A 93 -22.43 4.88 -0.60
C SER A 93 -21.93 4.65 -2.02
N PHE A 94 -20.83 3.92 -2.14
CA PHE A 94 -20.15 3.63 -3.38
C PHE A 94 -19.99 2.12 -3.54
N LYS A 95 -20.02 1.64 -4.78
CA LYS A 95 -19.61 0.28 -5.07
C LYS A 95 -18.10 0.12 -5.02
N SER A 96 -17.37 1.13 -5.50
CA SER A 96 -15.90 1.23 -5.48
C SER A 96 -15.50 2.70 -5.50
N LEU A 97 -14.28 3.00 -5.04
CA LEU A 97 -13.71 4.33 -5.06
C LEU A 97 -12.26 4.25 -5.58
N ASP A 98 -12.06 4.60 -6.85
CA ASP A 98 -10.73 4.75 -7.43
C ASP A 98 -10.42 6.25 -7.56
N TYR A 99 -9.38 6.72 -6.88
CA TYR A 99 -9.12 8.16 -6.76
C TYR A 99 -7.63 8.48 -6.79
N TYR A 100 -7.26 9.57 -7.47
CA TYR A 100 -5.86 9.98 -7.69
C TYR A 100 -5.57 11.34 -7.06
N ALA A 101 -5.98 11.50 -5.81
CA ALA A 101 -5.75 12.70 -5.01
C ALA A 101 -5.98 12.39 -3.54
N ASN A 102 -5.72 13.38 -2.69
CA ASN A 102 -6.07 13.32 -1.28
C ASN A 102 -7.60 13.33 -1.12
N ILE A 103 -8.11 12.41 -0.33
CA ILE A 103 -9.52 12.30 0.04
C ILE A 103 -9.69 12.77 1.48
N LYS A 104 -10.69 13.61 1.69
CA LYS A 104 -11.26 13.87 3.00
C LYS A 104 -12.76 13.60 2.95
N ALA A 105 -13.23 12.61 3.69
CA ALA A 105 -14.64 12.21 3.66
C ALA A 105 -15.16 11.76 5.03
N THR A 106 -16.47 11.81 5.21
CA THR A 106 -17.16 11.37 6.43
C THR A 106 -18.39 10.59 6.06
N LYS A 107 -18.73 9.57 6.85
CA LYS A 107 -19.93 8.75 6.64
C LYS A 107 -20.01 8.16 5.24
N ILE A 108 -18.90 7.62 4.76
CA ILE A 108 -18.87 6.90 3.48
C ILE A 108 -19.03 5.40 3.70
N SER A 109 -19.76 4.76 2.80
CA SER A 109 -19.84 3.30 2.73
C SER A 109 -19.32 2.83 1.39
N VAL A 110 -18.35 1.91 1.37
CA VAL A 110 -17.85 1.31 0.14
C VAL A 110 -17.97 -0.20 0.23
N SER A 111 -18.79 -0.78 -0.65
CA SER A 111 -19.12 -2.22 -0.60
C SER A 111 -18.18 -3.12 -1.42
N GLY A 112 -17.27 -2.54 -2.19
CA GLY A 112 -16.32 -3.25 -3.06
C GLY A 112 -14.90 -2.73 -2.89
N VAL A 113 -14.05 -3.08 -3.85
CA VAL A 113 -12.61 -2.76 -3.81
C VAL A 113 -12.38 -1.31 -4.20
N SER A 114 -11.51 -0.62 -3.47
CA SER A 114 -11.14 0.79 -3.71
C SER A 114 -9.63 0.97 -3.75
N ASN A 115 -9.14 1.82 -4.66
CA ASN A 115 -7.73 2.17 -4.78
C ASN A 115 -7.55 3.68 -4.68
N ILE A 116 -6.85 4.14 -3.65
CA ILE A 116 -6.62 5.56 -3.38
C ILE A 116 -5.14 5.88 -3.57
N TYR A 117 -4.83 6.68 -4.58
CA TYR A 117 -3.48 7.19 -4.88
C TYR A 117 -3.34 8.60 -4.30
N GLY A 118 -3.08 8.65 -2.99
CA GLY A 118 -3.04 9.89 -2.21
C GLY A 118 -3.33 9.61 -0.73
N ALA A 119 -3.42 10.69 0.06
CA ALA A 119 -3.80 10.59 1.46
C ALA A 119 -5.31 10.28 1.60
N LEU A 120 -5.66 9.31 2.44
CA LEU A 120 -7.06 9.03 2.79
C LEU A 120 -7.34 9.50 4.22
N ASN A 121 -8.20 10.49 4.37
CA ASN A 121 -8.69 10.96 5.67
C ASN A 121 -10.19 10.72 5.78
N ILE A 122 -10.59 9.80 6.67
CA ILE A 122 -12.01 9.44 6.82
C ILE A 122 -12.48 9.40 8.27
N ALA A 123 -13.77 9.68 8.45
CA ALA A 123 -14.45 9.47 9.73
C ALA A 123 -15.80 8.77 9.59
N ASP A 124 -16.21 8.02 10.60
CA ASP A 124 -17.53 7.38 10.71
C ASP A 124 -17.90 6.54 9.47
N SER A 125 -16.94 5.80 8.92
CA SER A 125 -17.04 5.21 7.58
C SER A 125 -16.86 3.70 7.60
N HIS A 126 -17.44 3.02 6.61
CA HIS A 126 -17.36 1.57 6.44
C HIS A 126 -16.83 1.23 5.05
N LEU A 127 -15.66 0.63 4.96
CA LEU A 127 -15.05 0.22 3.70
C LEU A 127 -14.89 -1.29 3.71
N LYS A 128 -15.15 -1.92 2.58
CA LYS A 128 -14.90 -3.35 2.43
C LYS A 128 -13.40 -3.58 2.23
N ASP A 129 -12.92 -3.41 1.01
CA ASP A 129 -11.53 -3.70 0.64
C ASP A 129 -10.88 -2.41 0.12
N VAL A 130 -9.78 -1.97 0.72
CA VAL A 130 -9.11 -0.71 0.34
C VAL A 130 -7.60 -0.88 0.19
N ASN A 131 -7.06 -0.32 -0.88
CA ASN A 131 -5.63 -0.07 -1.04
C ASN A 131 -5.38 1.44 -0.99
N VAL A 132 -4.51 1.89 -0.09
CA VAL A 132 -4.10 3.29 0.03
C VAL A 132 -2.63 3.41 -0.31
N TYR A 133 -2.33 4.02 -1.45
CA TYR A 133 -0.98 4.37 -1.89
C TYR A 133 -0.61 5.76 -1.37
N GLY A 134 -0.48 5.85 -0.05
CA GLY A 134 -0.29 7.08 0.69
C GLY A 134 -0.65 6.91 2.16
N PRO A 135 -0.68 8.01 2.94
CA PRO A 135 -1.02 7.93 4.34
C PRO A 135 -2.53 7.74 4.56
N LEU A 136 -2.88 6.98 5.60
CA LEU A 136 -4.24 6.81 6.08
C LEU A 136 -4.42 7.52 7.44
N THR A 137 -5.48 8.31 7.54
CA THR A 137 -6.05 8.76 8.82
C THR A 137 -7.50 8.31 8.89
N ALA A 138 -7.85 7.53 9.92
CA ALA A 138 -9.22 7.05 10.07
C ALA A 138 -9.72 7.17 11.51
N GLN A 139 -10.93 7.69 11.66
CA GLN A 139 -11.62 7.80 12.95
C GLN A 139 -12.98 7.09 12.91
N ASN A 140 -13.32 6.31 13.94
CA ASN A 140 -14.62 5.61 14.02
C ASN A 140 -14.93 4.82 12.74
N ALA A 141 -13.93 4.13 12.19
CA ALA A 141 -14.06 3.48 10.90
C ALA A 141 -14.00 1.95 11.02
N TYR A 142 -14.68 1.29 10.11
CA TYR A 142 -14.58 -0.15 9.92
C TYR A 142 -14.07 -0.46 8.54
N PHE A 143 -13.11 -1.38 8.47
CA PHE A 143 -12.60 -1.96 7.25
C PHE A 143 -12.77 -3.47 7.31
N GLN A 144 -13.12 -4.11 6.20
CA GLN A 144 -12.90 -5.55 6.12
C GLN A 144 -11.39 -5.77 5.94
N ASP A 145 -10.85 -5.41 4.77
CA ASP A 145 -9.42 -5.56 4.48
C ASP A 145 -8.82 -4.22 4.05
N ALA A 146 -7.59 -3.93 4.51
CA ALA A 146 -6.88 -2.73 4.10
C ALA A 146 -5.38 -2.96 3.91
N ASN A 147 -4.85 -2.47 2.78
CA ASN A 147 -3.41 -2.40 2.52
C ASN A 147 -2.99 -0.94 2.42
N ILE A 148 -2.06 -0.52 3.28
CA ILE A 148 -1.61 0.87 3.38
C ILE A 148 -0.13 0.94 3.02
N TYR A 149 0.18 1.59 1.90
CA TYR A 149 1.54 1.85 1.44
C TYR A 149 1.96 3.25 1.89
N GLY A 150 2.23 3.36 3.18
CA GLY A 150 2.51 4.63 3.87
C GLY A 150 2.38 4.45 5.37
N PHE A 151 2.10 5.55 6.08
CA PHE A 151 1.79 5.50 7.50
C PHE A 151 0.28 5.48 7.75
N ALA A 152 -0.13 4.85 8.86
CA ALA A 152 -1.53 4.81 9.29
C ALA A 152 -1.66 5.43 10.69
N ILE A 153 -2.59 6.39 10.83
CA ILE A 153 -2.99 7.01 12.10
C ILE A 153 -4.46 6.71 12.34
N LEU A 154 -4.78 5.95 13.38
CA LEU A 154 -6.10 5.38 13.57
C LEU A 154 -6.67 5.73 14.95
N SER A 155 -7.96 6.01 15.01
CA SER A 155 -8.67 6.30 16.26
C SER A 155 -10.02 5.60 16.28
N THR A 156 -10.21 4.67 17.20
CA THR A 156 -11.45 3.87 17.30
C THR A 156 -11.76 3.20 15.96
N THR A 157 -10.86 2.32 15.53
CA THR A 157 -10.93 1.71 14.19
C THR A 157 -10.92 0.19 14.32
N ARG A 158 -11.67 -0.49 13.46
CA ARG A 158 -11.72 -1.95 13.38
C ARG A 158 -11.36 -2.42 11.98
N PHE A 159 -10.57 -3.48 11.90
CA PHE A 159 -10.26 -4.21 10.67
C PHE A 159 -10.54 -5.70 10.88
N ARG A 160 -10.91 -6.40 9.81
CA ARG A 160 -10.69 -7.85 9.80
C ARG A 160 -9.20 -8.12 9.62
N ASP A 161 -8.63 -7.69 8.50
CA ASP A 161 -7.21 -7.81 8.17
C ASP A 161 -6.61 -6.42 7.81
N LEU A 162 -5.36 -6.19 8.21
CA LEU A 162 -4.66 -4.92 7.96
C LEU A 162 -3.19 -5.17 7.61
N GLU A 163 -2.74 -4.64 6.47
CA GLU A 163 -1.33 -4.57 6.13
C GLU A 163 -0.88 -3.11 6.06
N VAL A 164 0.19 -2.77 6.78
CA VAL A 164 0.81 -1.45 6.76
C VAL A 164 2.27 -1.58 6.34
N TYR A 165 2.55 -1.19 5.10
CA TYR A 165 3.89 -1.10 4.55
C TYR A 165 4.55 0.23 4.95
N GLY A 166 4.62 0.46 6.26
CA GLY A 166 5.15 1.67 6.88
C GLY A 166 4.89 1.68 8.38
N GLN A 167 4.64 2.85 8.95
CA GLN A 167 4.44 3.04 10.39
C GLN A 167 2.96 2.98 10.77
N LEU A 168 2.66 2.39 11.92
CA LEU A 168 1.32 2.34 12.48
C LEU A 168 1.27 3.03 13.84
N SER A 169 0.35 4.00 13.97
CA SER A 169 -0.02 4.60 15.24
C SER A 169 -1.53 4.50 15.43
N ALA A 170 -1.99 3.91 16.53
CA ALA A 170 -3.43 3.76 16.75
C ALA A 170 -3.83 3.87 18.22
N ASN A 171 -4.99 4.48 18.44
CA ASN A 171 -5.73 4.45 19.69
C ASN A 171 -7.05 3.69 19.49
N LYS A 172 -7.35 2.71 20.34
CA LYS A 172 -8.55 1.85 20.24
C LYS A 172 -8.64 1.14 18.89
N LEU A 173 -7.65 0.31 18.60
CA LEU A 173 -7.61 -0.53 17.40
C LEU A 173 -8.13 -1.93 17.71
N VAL A 174 -9.02 -2.47 16.88
CA VAL A 174 -9.42 -3.88 16.94
C VAL A 174 -9.08 -4.56 15.61
N ILE A 175 -8.31 -5.64 15.68
CA ILE A 175 -8.00 -6.51 14.53
C ILE A 175 -8.58 -7.88 14.80
N GLU A 176 -9.55 -8.29 13.99
CA GLU A 176 -10.26 -9.56 14.19
C GLU A 176 -9.44 -10.78 13.76
N SER A 177 -8.57 -10.60 12.76
CA SER A 177 -7.73 -11.65 12.19
C SER A 177 -6.26 -11.24 12.31
N ASP A 178 -5.59 -10.92 11.21
CA ASP A 178 -4.15 -10.73 11.16
C ASP A 178 -3.79 -9.27 10.83
N ILE A 179 -2.71 -8.78 11.41
CA ILE A 179 -2.09 -7.50 11.05
C ILE A 179 -0.62 -7.70 10.71
N PHE A 180 -0.18 -7.08 9.62
CA PHE A 180 1.22 -6.95 9.26
C PHE A 180 1.66 -5.49 9.30
N VAL A 181 2.82 -5.20 9.92
CA VAL A 181 3.43 -3.87 9.92
C VAL A 181 4.91 -3.96 9.58
N ALA A 182 5.33 -3.27 8.53
CA ALA A 182 6.71 -3.33 8.04
C ALA A 182 7.70 -2.51 8.89
N SER A 183 7.21 -1.56 9.70
CA SER A 183 8.04 -0.64 10.50
C SER A 183 7.45 -0.44 11.90
N THR A 184 7.71 0.70 12.54
CA THR A 184 7.33 1.02 13.92
C THR A 184 5.83 0.86 14.19
N VAL A 185 5.51 0.29 15.35
CA VAL A 185 4.15 0.09 15.85
C VAL A 185 3.98 0.83 17.18
N ASN A 186 3.02 1.76 17.25
CA ASN A 186 2.64 2.45 18.49
C ASN A 186 1.14 2.28 18.72
N LEU A 187 0.76 1.46 19.68
CA LEU A 187 -0.64 1.13 19.94
C LEU A 187 -1.04 1.47 21.37
N ASP A 188 -2.20 2.09 21.50
CA ASP A 188 -2.87 2.32 22.78
C ASP A 188 -4.29 1.73 22.74
N HIS A 189 -4.66 0.98 23.77
CA HIS A 189 -5.96 0.29 23.87
C HIS A 189 -6.29 -0.63 22.68
N ALA A 190 -5.30 -1.38 22.17
CA ALA A 190 -5.51 -2.29 21.05
C ALA A 190 -5.92 -3.71 21.48
N GLN A 191 -6.71 -4.38 20.63
CA GLN A 191 -7.07 -5.78 20.75
C GLN A 191 -6.76 -6.49 19.42
N ILE A 192 -5.78 -7.39 19.45
CA ILE A 192 -5.25 -8.03 18.23
C ILE A 192 -5.10 -9.53 18.44
N ASN A 193 -5.56 -10.33 17.48
CA ASN A 193 -5.32 -11.77 17.48
C ASN A 193 -3.87 -12.09 17.12
N ARG A 194 -3.42 -11.71 15.92
CA ARG A 194 -2.04 -11.97 15.48
C ARG A 194 -1.44 -10.75 14.81
N MET A 195 -0.25 -10.39 15.24
CA MET A 195 0.55 -9.32 14.68
C MET A 195 1.86 -9.87 14.12
N GLU A 196 2.22 -9.44 12.92
CA GLU A 196 3.49 -9.73 12.28
C GLU A 196 4.22 -8.42 11.99
N CYS A 197 5.52 -8.37 12.34
CA CYS A 197 6.32 -7.16 12.18
C CYS A 197 7.66 -7.48 11.52
N ALA A 198 8.10 -6.64 10.57
CA ALA A 198 9.30 -6.88 9.76
C ALA A 198 10.61 -6.23 10.29
N GLY A 199 10.63 -5.68 11.51
CA GLY A 199 11.84 -5.15 12.15
C GLY A 199 11.66 -3.82 12.86
N ALA A 200 10.82 -3.81 13.90
CA ALA A 200 10.26 -2.59 14.46
C ALA A 200 10.44 -2.49 15.96
N ASP A 201 10.59 -1.25 16.43
CA ASP A 201 10.18 -0.89 17.79
C ASP A 201 8.67 -1.04 17.89
N ILE A 202 8.22 -1.91 18.79
CA ILE A 202 6.81 -2.19 19.04
C ILE A 202 6.47 -1.67 20.43
N ASN A 203 5.65 -0.63 20.49
CA ASN A 203 5.22 0.00 21.74
C ASN A 203 3.73 -0.25 21.94
N LEU A 204 3.40 -1.03 22.97
CA LEU A 204 2.04 -1.36 23.33
C LEU A 204 1.69 -0.74 24.68
N HIS A 205 0.58 -0.01 24.72
CA HIS A 205 0.02 0.61 25.91
C HIS A 205 -1.41 0.13 26.11
N ASN A 206 -1.73 -0.35 27.30
CA ASN A 206 -3.09 -0.81 27.67
C ASN A 206 -3.71 -1.80 26.65
N SER A 207 -2.89 -2.64 26.02
CA SER A 207 -3.26 -3.44 24.86
C SER A 207 -3.23 -4.93 25.17
N ILE A 208 -4.02 -5.70 24.43
CA ILE A 208 -4.08 -7.17 24.52
C ILE A 208 -3.79 -7.72 23.12
N VAL A 209 -2.72 -8.51 22.99
CA VAL A 209 -2.31 -9.13 21.72
C VAL A 209 -2.06 -10.61 21.95
N LYS A 210 -2.74 -11.53 21.25
CA LYS A 210 -2.49 -12.95 21.53
C LYS A 210 -1.11 -13.39 21.04
N LYS A 211 -0.74 -13.00 19.81
CA LYS A 211 0.54 -13.41 19.22
C LYS A 211 1.23 -12.27 18.50
N ILE A 212 2.53 -12.12 18.75
CA ILE A 212 3.43 -11.24 18.01
C ILE A 212 4.52 -12.10 17.37
N THR A 213 4.69 -11.99 16.06
CA THR A 213 5.83 -12.56 15.34
C THR A 213 6.66 -11.43 14.78
N VAL A 214 7.95 -11.37 15.12
CA VAL A 214 8.90 -10.44 14.53
C VAL A 214 9.84 -11.21 13.62
N SER A 215 9.93 -10.80 12.37
CA SER A 215 10.79 -11.38 11.33
C SER A 215 11.48 -10.25 10.55
N GLY A 216 12.43 -10.57 9.67
CA GLY A 216 13.10 -9.59 8.79
C GLY A 216 14.60 -9.47 9.01
N GLU A 217 15.37 -9.44 7.91
CA GLU A 217 16.84 -9.38 7.95
C GLU A 217 17.36 -8.03 8.47
N ASP A 218 16.55 -6.98 8.37
CA ASP A 218 16.91 -5.61 8.76
C ASP A 218 16.68 -5.31 10.25
N ALA A 219 15.97 -6.20 10.95
CA ALA A 219 15.61 -6.08 12.36
C ALA A 219 16.81 -6.39 13.28
N LYS A 220 17.80 -5.50 13.37
CA LYS A 220 18.91 -5.66 14.32
C LYS A 220 18.42 -5.33 15.73
N ASN A 221 18.15 -6.36 16.52
CA ASN A 221 17.72 -6.28 17.93
C ASN A 221 16.34 -5.60 18.12
N PRO A 222 15.24 -6.19 17.61
CA PRO A 222 13.90 -5.64 17.83
C PRO A 222 13.57 -5.57 19.32
N VAL A 223 12.97 -4.44 19.72
CA VAL A 223 12.52 -4.20 21.09
C VAL A 223 11.00 -4.08 21.13
N ILE A 224 10.37 -4.86 22.01
CA ILE A 224 8.94 -4.79 22.28
C ILE A 224 8.73 -4.20 23.67
N ASN A 225 8.21 -2.98 23.74
CA ASN A 225 7.87 -2.30 24.98
C ASN A 225 6.39 -2.53 25.31
N LEU A 226 6.13 -3.14 26.47
CA LEU A 226 4.78 -3.40 26.97
C LEU A 226 4.51 -2.56 28.22
N THR A 227 3.58 -1.63 28.14
CA THR A 227 3.12 -0.82 29.28
C THR A 227 1.67 -1.17 29.59
N ASN A 228 1.42 -1.75 30.77
CA ASN A 228 0.12 -2.30 31.16
C ASN A 228 -0.54 -3.15 30.06
N SER A 229 0.26 -3.94 29.35
CA SER A 229 -0.19 -4.70 28.17
C SER A 229 0.07 -6.20 28.34
N GLN A 230 -0.79 -7.01 27.74
CA GLN A 230 -0.74 -8.46 27.85
C GLN A 230 -0.49 -9.09 26.49
N VAL A 231 0.49 -9.99 26.42
CA VAL A 231 0.77 -10.77 25.21
C VAL A 231 0.85 -12.26 25.54
N ASP A 232 0.19 -13.14 24.80
CA ASP A 232 0.30 -14.58 25.10
C ASP A 232 1.65 -15.12 24.59
N LEU A 233 1.97 -14.87 23.32
CA LEU A 233 3.20 -15.36 22.69
C LEU A 233 3.93 -14.26 21.92
N VAL A 234 5.23 -14.12 22.20
CA VAL A 234 6.17 -13.39 21.33
C VAL A 234 7.14 -14.39 20.69
N LYS A 235 7.28 -14.32 19.37
CA LYS A 235 8.28 -15.08 18.60
C LYS A 235 9.15 -14.13 17.80
N PHE A 236 10.46 -14.18 18.03
CA PHE A 236 11.47 -13.62 17.14
C PHE A 236 11.96 -14.72 16.19
N ASP A 237 11.80 -14.52 14.89
CA ASP A 237 12.07 -15.55 13.88
C ASP A 237 13.40 -15.28 13.17
N GLY A 238 14.40 -16.13 13.43
CA GLY A 238 15.73 -16.00 12.85
C GLY A 238 16.61 -14.90 13.45
N MET A 239 16.23 -14.33 14.60
CA MET A 239 16.97 -13.26 15.29
C MET A 239 16.77 -13.31 16.81
N GLU A 240 17.62 -12.58 17.54
CA GLU A 240 17.42 -12.29 18.97
C GLU A 240 16.69 -10.94 19.15
N GLY A 241 15.78 -10.88 20.12
CA GLY A 241 15.08 -9.65 20.49
C GLY A 241 14.91 -9.47 22.00
N GLU A 242 14.42 -8.30 22.40
CA GLU A 242 14.13 -7.97 23.79
C GLU A 242 12.65 -7.61 23.96
N VAL A 243 12.04 -8.15 25.01
CA VAL A 243 10.71 -7.72 25.47
C VAL A 243 10.86 -7.01 26.81
N ILE A 244 10.46 -5.74 26.86
CA ILE A 244 10.55 -4.90 28.05
C ILE A 244 9.17 -4.69 28.65
N LEU A 245 8.99 -5.15 29.88
CA LEU A 245 7.74 -5.04 30.63
C LEU A 245 7.80 -3.85 31.59
N TYR A 246 6.89 -2.89 31.41
CA TYR A 246 6.71 -1.74 32.30
C TYR A 246 5.43 -1.87 33.11
N GLY A 247 5.59 -1.90 34.43
CA GLY A 247 4.48 -1.96 35.38
C GLY A 247 3.98 -3.37 35.67
N ASP A 248 3.14 -3.48 36.69
CA ASP A 248 2.72 -4.78 37.23
C ASP A 248 1.67 -5.46 36.36
N LEU A 249 0.94 -4.68 35.56
CA LEU A 249 -0.08 -5.20 34.64
C LEU A 249 0.49 -5.70 33.31
N SER A 250 1.79 -5.45 33.05
CA SER A 250 2.47 -5.98 31.86
C SER A 250 2.89 -7.43 32.03
N SER A 251 2.50 -8.27 31.07
CA SER A 251 2.80 -9.70 31.09
C SER A 251 3.00 -10.28 29.69
N VAL A 252 3.86 -11.30 29.63
CA VAL A 252 4.01 -12.18 28.46
C VAL A 252 4.04 -13.62 28.95
N GLN A 253 3.24 -14.51 28.35
CA GLN A 253 3.21 -15.91 28.78
C GLN A 253 4.41 -16.70 28.25
N GLU A 254 4.76 -16.52 26.97
CA GLU A 254 5.87 -17.22 26.31
C GLU A 254 6.66 -16.30 25.39
N VAL A 255 8.00 -16.40 25.42
CA VAL A 255 8.92 -15.73 24.48
C VAL A 255 9.83 -16.74 23.83
N LYS A 256 9.92 -16.70 22.49
CA LYS A 256 10.81 -17.54 21.67
C LYS A 256 11.80 -16.67 20.91
N GLY A 257 13.09 -16.97 21.05
CA GLY A 257 14.15 -16.22 20.35
C GLY A 257 14.45 -14.85 20.96
N GLY A 258 14.19 -14.64 22.25
CA GLY A 258 14.46 -13.35 22.88
C GLY A 258 14.50 -13.41 24.40
N THR A 259 14.76 -12.26 25.01
CA THR A 259 14.84 -12.11 26.47
C THR A 259 13.70 -11.26 27.00
N ILE A 260 13.39 -11.39 28.29
CA ILE A 260 12.39 -10.58 28.98
C ILE A 260 13.08 -9.75 30.07
N THR A 261 12.88 -8.43 30.01
CA THR A 261 13.37 -7.49 31.02
C THR A 261 12.18 -6.79 31.67
N ARG A 262 12.11 -6.76 33.00
CA ARG A 262 11.09 -5.97 33.72
C ARG A 262 11.70 -4.66 34.22
N LYS A 263 11.05 -3.53 33.93
CA LYS A 263 11.45 -2.18 34.35
C LYS A 263 10.33 -1.49 35.12
N ASN A 264 10.70 -0.59 36.02
CA ASN A 264 9.73 0.24 36.74
C ASN A 264 9.15 1.30 35.79
N ILE A 265 7.85 1.60 35.90
CA ILE A 265 7.19 2.68 35.14
C ILE A 265 7.87 4.04 35.35
N SER A 266 8.48 4.28 36.52
CA SER A 266 9.20 5.52 36.80
C SER A 266 10.39 5.78 35.84
N VAL A 267 10.89 4.74 35.16
CA VAL A 267 11.95 4.83 34.15
C VAL A 267 11.44 5.46 32.85
N LEU A 268 10.17 5.25 32.48
CA LEU A 268 9.56 5.86 31.28
C LEU A 268 9.39 7.37 31.41
N LYS A 269 9.23 7.91 32.63
CA LYS A 269 9.04 9.36 32.83
C LYS A 269 10.33 10.18 32.67
N LYS A 270 11.48 9.53 32.45
CA LYS A 270 12.80 10.16 32.31
C LYS A 270 13.35 10.14 30.88
N SER A 271 12.68 9.47 29.96
CA SER A 271 12.99 9.41 28.51
C SER A 271 12.02 10.27 27.73
#